data_AF-A0A2G9UCX1-F1
#
_entry.id   AF-A0A2G9UCX1-F1
#
_cell.length_a   1.000
_cell.length_b   1.000
_cell.length_c   1.000
_cell.angle_alpha   90.00
_cell.angle_beta   90.00
_cell.angle_gamma   90.00
#
_symmetry.space_group_name_H-M   'P 1'
#
loop_
_entity.id
_entity.type
_entity.pdbx_description
1 polymer ?
#
loop_
_entity_poly.entity_id
_entity_poly.type
_entity_poly.pdbx_seq_one_letter_code
_entity_poly.pdbx_strand_id
1 'polypeptide(L)'
;MMVSWGYRRGKTVIGAPFDWRKSPNELHLYFDLLKTTIETAYRYNDNAKVITLGHSMGNPVALYFFNNFVDQAWKDKFIQSHISLAGPWGGSMQVLRLFASGYNMNYFRVILPPSRLRGMQRSFTSSAFLFPSKAVWNDSEILASTFEKNYTLANVQEFFHDIDYPIGWEQYKVASQLNGNLEAPGVKIHCLYGIGIDTAEQFNWAKGYFPDYQPYVMYGDGDGTVNRKSAEVCLGWNKANNHGKPVTVHAIPNAEHMGILQSPPAIEIVRKALYDLL
;
A
#
# COMPACT_ATOMS: atom_id res chain seq x y z
N MET A 1 15.50 12.02 -12.13
CA MET A 1 16.61 11.51 -11.29
C MET A 1 17.27 10.26 -11.86
N MET A 2 16.60 9.12 -12.05
CA MET A 2 17.28 7.92 -12.60
C MET A 2 17.99 8.16 -13.94
N VAL A 3 17.47 9.06 -14.79
CA VAL A 3 18.13 9.44 -16.05
C VAL A 3 19.50 10.09 -15.84
N SER A 4 19.67 10.91 -14.80
CA SER A 4 20.99 11.47 -14.48
C SER A 4 21.96 10.43 -13.91
N TRP A 5 21.48 9.23 -13.58
CA TRP A 5 22.30 8.08 -13.22
C TRP A 5 22.57 7.15 -14.42
N GLY A 6 22.13 7.51 -15.63
CA GLY A 6 22.38 6.74 -16.85
C GLY A 6 21.20 5.87 -17.34
N TYR A 7 20.05 5.90 -16.65
CA TYR A 7 18.85 5.21 -17.13
C TYR A 7 18.21 5.94 -18.33
N ARG A 8 17.51 5.17 -19.18
CA ARG A 8 16.82 5.67 -20.37
C ARG A 8 15.34 5.32 -20.30
N ARG A 9 14.48 6.34 -20.34
CA ARG A 9 13.01 6.18 -20.29
C ARG A 9 12.51 5.29 -21.43
N GLY A 10 11.63 4.35 -21.11
CA GLY A 10 11.08 3.40 -22.07
C GLY A 10 12.07 2.34 -22.56
N LYS A 11 13.30 2.32 -22.01
CA LYS A 11 14.34 1.33 -22.34
C LYS A 11 14.82 0.60 -21.09
N THR A 12 15.59 1.29 -20.24
CA THR A 12 16.13 0.70 -19.01
C THR A 12 15.35 1.11 -17.76
N VAL A 13 14.44 2.08 -17.89
CA VAL A 13 13.39 2.36 -16.89
C VAL A 13 12.05 2.42 -17.59
N ILE A 14 11.13 1.55 -17.18
CA ILE A 14 9.83 1.33 -17.81
C ILE A 14 8.76 1.50 -16.73
N GLY A 15 7.71 2.27 -17.05
CA GLY A 15 6.54 2.37 -16.19
C GLY A 15 5.58 1.21 -16.44
N ALA A 16 5.00 0.67 -15.37
CA ALA A 16 3.95 -0.34 -15.43
C ALA A 16 2.65 0.22 -14.83
N PRO A 17 1.96 1.15 -15.52
CA PRO A 17 0.72 1.72 -15.03
C PRO A 17 -0.41 0.69 -15.06
N PHE A 18 -1.35 0.81 -14.12
CA PHE A 18 -2.56 -0.01 -14.05
C PHE A 18 -3.76 0.83 -13.63
N ASP A 19 -4.96 0.27 -13.76
CA ASP A 19 -6.18 0.89 -13.25
C ASP A 19 -6.21 0.80 -11.72
N TRP A 20 -5.67 1.84 -11.08
CA TRP A 20 -5.53 1.93 -9.62
C TRP A 20 -6.87 2.07 -8.86
N ARG A 21 -8.00 2.14 -9.57
CA ARG A 21 -9.34 2.05 -8.97
C ARG A 21 -9.70 0.62 -8.57
N LYS A 22 -9.01 -0.36 -9.15
CA LYS A 22 -9.32 -1.80 -9.04
C LYS A 22 -8.42 -2.52 -8.04
N SER A 23 -8.97 -3.53 -7.37
CA SER A 23 -8.22 -4.48 -6.54
C SER A 23 -7.54 -5.57 -7.39
N PRO A 24 -6.53 -6.28 -6.86
CA PRO A 24 -5.72 -7.22 -7.65
C PRO A 24 -6.49 -8.29 -8.43
N ASN A 25 -7.60 -8.81 -7.89
CA ASN A 25 -8.43 -9.83 -8.56
C ASN A 25 -9.01 -9.36 -9.90
N GLU A 26 -9.08 -8.05 -10.16
CA GLU A 26 -9.57 -7.48 -11.41
C GLU A 26 -8.45 -7.06 -12.38
N LEU A 27 -7.19 -7.28 -12.01
CA LEU A 27 -5.99 -6.80 -12.72
C LEU A 27 -5.28 -7.90 -13.54
N HIS A 28 -5.97 -8.99 -13.90
CA HIS A 28 -5.37 -10.11 -14.65
C HIS A 28 -4.62 -9.67 -15.92
N LEU A 29 -5.23 -8.83 -16.77
CA LEU A 29 -4.57 -8.29 -17.97
C LEU A 29 -3.32 -7.46 -17.63
N TYR A 30 -3.35 -6.72 -16.53
CA TYR A 30 -2.19 -5.97 -16.07
C TYR A 30 -1.07 -6.92 -15.62
N PHE A 31 -1.38 -8.00 -14.90
CA PHE A 31 -0.37 -8.96 -14.47
C PHE A 31 0.25 -9.73 -15.64
N ASP A 32 -0.53 -10.08 -16.67
CA ASP A 32 -0.01 -10.63 -17.93
C ASP A 32 0.97 -9.66 -18.60
N LEU A 33 0.59 -8.38 -18.70
CA LEU A 33 1.42 -7.35 -19.29
C LEU A 33 2.67 -7.07 -18.45
N LEU A 34 2.56 -7.04 -17.12
CA LEU A 34 3.67 -6.84 -16.19
C LEU A 34 4.69 -7.96 -16.34
N LYS A 35 4.24 -9.23 -16.32
CA LYS A 35 5.08 -10.40 -16.54
C LYS A 35 5.79 -10.31 -17.89
N THR A 36 5.05 -10.03 -18.96
CA THR A 36 5.60 -9.87 -20.32
C THR A 36 6.63 -8.74 -20.39
N THR A 37 6.36 -7.61 -19.73
CA THR A 37 7.25 -6.46 -19.67
C THR A 37 8.55 -6.80 -18.96
N ILE A 38 8.49 -7.53 -17.83
CA ILE A 38 9.68 -7.97 -17.09
C ILE A 38 10.50 -8.94 -17.93
N GLU A 39 9.88 -9.94 -18.54
CA GLU A 39 10.59 -10.89 -19.40
C GLU A 39 11.21 -10.23 -20.63
N THR A 40 10.53 -9.24 -21.20
CA THR A 40 11.04 -8.45 -22.31
C THR A 40 12.23 -7.62 -21.87
N ALA A 41 12.11 -6.84 -20.79
CA ALA A 41 13.20 -6.04 -20.25
C ALA A 41 14.45 -6.88 -19.93
N TYR A 42 14.25 -8.08 -19.38
CA TYR A 42 15.31 -9.06 -19.16
C TYR A 42 16.04 -9.43 -20.46
N ARG A 43 15.31 -9.86 -21.50
CA ARG A 43 15.91 -10.28 -22.79
C ARG A 43 16.62 -9.13 -23.50
N TYR A 44 16.06 -7.92 -23.46
CA TYR A 44 16.64 -6.74 -24.11
C TYR A 44 17.82 -6.13 -23.35
N ASN A 45 18.06 -6.56 -22.11
CA ASN A 45 19.16 -6.10 -21.28
C ASN A 45 20.14 -7.25 -20.99
N ASP A 46 20.52 -7.99 -22.04
CA ASP A 46 21.50 -9.08 -21.99
C ASP A 46 21.21 -10.15 -20.93
N ASN A 47 19.92 -10.48 -20.74
CA ASN A 47 19.46 -11.44 -19.73
C ASN A 47 19.83 -11.03 -18.29
N ALA A 48 19.97 -9.73 -18.04
CA ALA A 48 20.11 -9.19 -16.70
C ALA A 48 18.75 -9.12 -16.00
N LYS A 49 18.73 -9.53 -14.73
CA LYS A 49 17.52 -9.52 -13.90
C LYS A 49 16.98 -8.10 -13.69
N VAL A 50 15.67 -7.99 -13.53
CA VAL A 50 14.95 -6.72 -13.40
C VAL A 50 14.81 -6.35 -11.92
N ILE A 51 15.03 -5.07 -11.60
CA ILE A 51 14.65 -4.49 -10.31
C ILE A 51 13.25 -3.90 -10.45
N THR A 52 12.34 -4.30 -9.57
CA THR A 52 10.99 -3.71 -9.50
C THR A 52 10.95 -2.66 -8.40
N LEU A 53 10.18 -1.58 -8.61
CA LEU A 53 10.02 -0.52 -7.62
C LEU A 53 8.54 -0.18 -7.50
N GLY A 54 8.01 -0.25 -6.28
CA GLY A 54 6.63 0.12 -5.94
C GLY A 54 6.59 1.34 -5.03
N HIS A 55 5.56 2.16 -5.19
CA HIS A 55 5.20 3.22 -4.24
C HIS A 55 3.78 2.99 -3.74
N SER A 56 3.56 3.19 -2.44
CA SER A 56 2.25 3.07 -1.81
C SER A 56 1.57 1.75 -2.18
N MET A 57 0.33 1.79 -2.69
CA MET A 57 -0.44 0.64 -3.16
C MET A 57 0.27 -0.25 -4.21
N GLY A 58 1.23 0.28 -4.96
CA GLY A 58 2.02 -0.51 -5.90
C GLY A 58 2.75 -1.69 -5.22
N ASN A 59 3.07 -1.55 -3.94
CA ASN A 59 3.77 -2.57 -3.16
C ASN A 59 2.88 -3.80 -2.82
N PRO A 60 1.71 -3.67 -2.19
CA PRO A 60 0.82 -4.81 -1.99
C PRO A 60 0.29 -5.39 -3.31
N VAL A 61 0.16 -4.60 -4.38
CA VAL A 61 -0.13 -5.15 -5.73
C VAL A 61 1.03 -5.99 -6.26
N ALA A 62 2.29 -5.55 -6.08
CA ALA A 62 3.47 -6.34 -6.44
C ALA A 62 3.59 -7.61 -5.59
N LEU A 63 3.28 -7.54 -4.29
CA LEU A 63 3.24 -8.71 -3.41
C LEU A 63 2.20 -9.73 -3.89
N TYR A 64 1.00 -9.28 -4.25
CA TYR A 64 -0.03 -10.14 -4.84
C TYR A 64 0.49 -10.85 -6.10
N PHE A 65 1.16 -10.12 -7.00
CA PHE A 65 1.77 -10.68 -8.20
C PHE A 65 2.82 -11.76 -7.87
N PHE A 66 3.73 -11.49 -6.92
CA PHE A 66 4.78 -12.44 -6.54
C PHE A 66 4.28 -13.69 -5.82
N ASN A 67 3.15 -13.60 -5.13
CA ASN A 67 2.60 -14.71 -4.34
C ASN A 67 1.57 -15.54 -5.13
N ASN A 68 0.85 -14.93 -6.09
CA ASN A 68 -0.30 -15.58 -6.73
C ASN A 68 -0.16 -15.75 -8.25
N PHE A 69 0.73 -15.02 -8.92
CA PHE A 69 0.78 -14.99 -10.38
C PHE A 69 2.04 -15.64 -10.99
N VAL A 70 3.14 -15.65 -10.24
CA VAL A 70 4.42 -16.22 -10.67
C VAL A 70 4.97 -17.20 -9.63
N ASP A 71 5.67 -18.23 -10.10
CA ASP A 71 6.35 -19.20 -9.23
C ASP A 71 7.75 -18.74 -8.81
N GLN A 72 8.35 -19.47 -7.87
CA GLN A 72 9.69 -19.15 -7.36
C GLN A 72 10.78 -19.26 -8.43
N ALA A 73 10.67 -20.21 -9.37
CA ALA A 73 11.66 -20.38 -10.44
C ALA A 73 11.66 -19.18 -11.41
N TRP A 74 10.48 -18.64 -11.72
CA TRP A 74 10.32 -17.42 -12.48
C TRP A 74 10.91 -16.23 -11.72
N LYS A 75 10.59 -16.08 -10.44
CA LYS A 75 11.15 -14.99 -9.60
C LYS A 75 12.67 -15.04 -9.56
N ASP A 76 13.23 -16.23 -9.37
CA ASP A 76 14.67 -16.46 -9.33
C ASP A 76 15.36 -16.15 -10.67
N LYS A 77 14.67 -16.39 -11.80
CA LYS A 77 15.21 -16.11 -13.13
C LYS A 77 15.16 -14.63 -13.49
N PHE A 78 14.06 -13.95 -13.20
CA PHE A 78 13.78 -12.63 -13.77
C PHE A 78 13.95 -11.45 -12.79
N ILE A 79 13.86 -11.66 -11.49
CA ILE A 79 13.86 -10.58 -10.50
C ILE A 79 15.19 -10.51 -9.76
N GLN A 80 15.81 -9.33 -9.78
CA GLN A 80 17.00 -9.05 -8.98
C GLN A 80 16.58 -8.67 -7.56
N SER A 81 15.69 -7.69 -7.45
CA SER A 81 15.14 -7.23 -6.18
C SER A 81 13.82 -6.47 -6.38
N HIS A 82 13.10 -6.27 -5.27
CA HIS A 82 11.98 -5.34 -5.16
C HIS A 82 12.37 -4.19 -4.21
N ILE A 83 12.13 -2.96 -4.63
CA ILE A 83 12.29 -1.76 -3.81
C ILE A 83 10.89 -1.25 -3.47
N SER A 84 10.53 -1.32 -2.20
CA SER A 84 9.24 -0.84 -1.70
C SER A 84 9.39 0.53 -1.05
N LEU A 85 8.68 1.53 -1.57
CA LEU A 85 8.56 2.86 -0.98
C LEU A 85 7.18 3.05 -0.36
N ALA A 86 7.12 3.31 0.95
CA ALA A 86 5.90 3.62 1.71
C ALA A 86 4.76 2.59 1.49
N GLY A 87 5.09 1.30 1.53
CA GLY A 87 4.13 0.22 1.30
C GLY A 87 3.11 0.06 2.44
N PRO A 88 1.78 0.20 2.19
CA PRO A 88 0.74 -0.09 3.17
C PRO A 88 0.44 -1.58 3.21
N TRP A 89 1.39 -2.39 3.67
CA TRP A 89 1.29 -3.85 3.60
C TRP A 89 0.03 -4.40 4.29
N GLY A 90 -0.34 -3.89 5.46
CA GLY A 90 -1.58 -4.25 6.15
C GLY A 90 -2.80 -3.40 5.80
N GLY A 91 -2.67 -2.44 4.87
CA GLY A 91 -3.68 -1.39 4.65
C GLY A 91 -3.39 -0.10 5.43
N SER A 92 -4.35 0.83 5.47
CA SER A 92 -4.23 2.12 6.14
C SER A 92 -5.53 2.51 6.84
N MET A 93 -5.42 3.09 8.04
CA MET A 93 -6.57 3.64 8.76
C MET A 93 -7.32 4.72 7.99
N GLN A 94 -6.65 5.48 7.12
CA GLN A 94 -7.29 6.54 6.32
C GLN A 94 -8.44 6.01 5.47
N VAL A 95 -8.42 4.72 5.09
CA VAL A 95 -9.48 4.06 4.32
C VAL A 95 -10.81 4.06 5.08
N LEU A 96 -10.81 3.92 6.40
CA LEU A 96 -12.04 3.91 7.19
C LEU A 96 -12.75 5.27 7.14
N ARG A 97 -12.00 6.37 7.34
CA ARG A 97 -12.50 7.74 7.18
C ARG A 97 -12.93 8.03 5.75
N LEU A 98 -12.20 7.51 4.76
CA LEU A 98 -12.54 7.63 3.35
C LEU A 98 -13.93 7.04 3.05
N PHE A 99 -14.23 5.84 3.56
CA PHE A 99 -15.56 5.24 3.39
C PHE A 99 -16.64 6.03 4.15
N ALA A 100 -16.38 6.47 5.38
CA ALA A 100 -17.38 7.19 6.18
C ALA A 100 -17.63 8.62 5.68
N SER A 101 -16.65 9.51 5.81
CA SER A 101 -16.80 10.96 5.65
C SER A 101 -16.05 11.53 4.43
N GLY A 102 -15.37 10.66 3.68
CA GLY A 102 -14.46 11.04 2.62
C GLY A 102 -13.09 11.48 3.15
N TYR A 103 -12.06 11.36 2.31
CA TYR A 103 -10.70 11.76 2.63
C TYR A 103 -10.06 12.51 1.47
N ASN A 104 -9.65 13.75 1.70
CA ASN A 104 -9.06 14.58 0.65
C ASN A 104 -7.53 14.61 0.69
N MET A 105 -6.85 13.57 1.21
CA MET A 105 -5.39 13.50 1.24
C MET A 105 -4.72 14.74 1.89
N ASN A 106 -5.38 15.31 2.90
CA ASN A 106 -4.97 16.53 3.60
C ASN A 106 -4.87 17.79 2.70
N TYR A 107 -5.47 17.80 1.50
CA TYR A 107 -5.64 19.01 0.72
C TYR A 107 -6.55 20.03 1.42
N PHE A 108 -6.46 21.30 1.04
CA PHE A 108 -7.25 22.36 1.67
C PHE A 108 -8.76 22.15 1.40
N ARG A 109 -9.56 22.01 2.48
CA ARG A 109 -10.97 21.59 2.42
C ARG A 109 -11.86 22.52 1.59
N VAL A 110 -11.52 23.82 1.51
CA VAL A 110 -12.27 24.80 0.70
C VAL A 110 -12.12 24.52 -0.79
N ILE A 111 -10.96 23.99 -1.22
CA ILE A 111 -10.70 23.63 -2.61
C ILE A 111 -11.28 22.25 -2.91
N LEU A 112 -11.10 21.31 -1.99
CA LEU A 112 -11.50 19.92 -2.18
C LEU A 112 -12.20 19.35 -0.94
N PRO A 113 -13.53 19.55 -0.82
CA PRO A 113 -14.29 19.00 0.29
C PRO A 113 -14.24 17.46 0.30
N PRO A 114 -13.90 16.81 1.42
CA PRO A 114 -13.83 15.34 1.48
C PRO A 114 -15.13 14.64 1.08
N SER A 115 -16.29 15.18 1.47
CA SER A 115 -17.61 14.63 1.15
C SER A 115 -17.88 14.55 -0.36
N ARG A 116 -17.32 15.47 -1.15
CA ARG A 116 -17.44 15.45 -2.63
C ARG A 116 -16.61 14.35 -3.28
N LEU A 117 -15.53 13.90 -2.62
CA LEU A 117 -14.71 12.79 -3.09
C LEU A 117 -15.29 11.43 -2.69
N ARG A 118 -16.03 11.38 -1.57
CA ARG A 118 -16.51 10.15 -0.95
C ARG A 118 -17.17 9.18 -1.93
N GLY A 119 -18.09 9.64 -2.78
CA GLY A 119 -18.79 8.78 -3.74
C GLY A 119 -17.82 8.09 -4.72
N MET A 120 -16.88 8.85 -5.27
CA MET A 120 -15.84 8.33 -6.15
C MET A 120 -14.90 7.37 -5.40
N GLN A 121 -14.46 7.73 -4.19
CA GLN A 121 -13.55 6.91 -3.40
C GLN A 121 -14.18 5.58 -2.95
N ARG A 122 -15.47 5.59 -2.61
CA ARG A 122 -16.27 4.40 -2.30
C ARG A 122 -16.37 3.45 -3.50
N SER A 123 -16.43 3.99 -4.72
CA SER A 123 -16.56 3.19 -5.94
C SER A 123 -15.31 2.38 -6.29
N PHE A 124 -14.15 2.71 -5.70
CA PHE A 124 -12.89 2.02 -5.98
C PHE A 124 -12.74 0.77 -5.12
N THR A 125 -12.64 -0.39 -5.73
CA THR A 125 -12.38 -1.66 -5.03
C THR A 125 -10.99 -1.68 -4.40
N SER A 126 -10.06 -0.87 -4.92
CA SER A 126 -8.76 -0.64 -4.29
C SER A 126 -8.83 0.00 -2.90
N SER A 127 -9.87 0.82 -2.62
CA SER A 127 -10.12 1.32 -1.26
C SER A 127 -10.38 0.16 -0.31
N ALA A 128 -11.21 -0.81 -0.69
CA ALA A 128 -11.49 -1.99 0.12
C ALA A 128 -10.27 -2.93 0.24
N PHE A 129 -9.43 -3.01 -0.80
CA PHE A 129 -8.15 -3.74 -0.76
C PHE A 129 -7.18 -3.19 0.29
N LEU A 130 -7.16 -1.87 0.49
CA LEU A 130 -6.29 -1.20 1.47
C LEU A 130 -6.94 -0.99 2.84
N PHE A 131 -8.12 -1.57 3.07
CA PHE A 131 -8.76 -1.54 4.39
C PHE A 131 -7.84 -2.23 5.42
N PRO A 132 -7.81 -1.77 6.69
CA PRO A 132 -7.04 -2.43 7.75
C PRO A 132 -7.25 -3.94 7.79
N SER A 133 -6.15 -4.68 7.68
CA SER A 133 -6.12 -6.14 7.61
C SER A 133 -5.96 -6.77 8.99
N LYS A 134 -6.61 -7.92 9.20
CA LYS A 134 -6.44 -8.74 10.41
C LYS A 134 -5.01 -9.26 10.60
N ALA A 135 -4.21 -9.25 9.54
CA ALA A 135 -2.79 -9.61 9.62
C ALA A 135 -1.96 -8.58 10.42
N VAL A 136 -2.47 -7.36 10.62
CA VAL A 136 -1.75 -6.27 11.30
C VAL A 136 -2.56 -5.66 12.45
N TRP A 137 -3.87 -5.54 12.32
CA TRP A 137 -4.76 -5.01 13.37
C TRP A 137 -5.50 -6.13 14.10
N ASN A 138 -5.66 -5.98 15.42
CA ASN A 138 -6.41 -6.92 16.24
C ASN A 138 -7.92 -6.74 16.04
N ASP A 139 -8.69 -7.83 16.08
CA ASP A 139 -10.15 -7.83 15.97
C ASP A 139 -10.84 -7.03 17.09
N SER A 140 -10.20 -6.85 18.25
CA SER A 140 -10.70 -6.04 19.36
C SER A 140 -10.25 -4.58 19.33
N GLU A 141 -9.37 -4.20 18.39
CA GLU A 141 -8.87 -2.83 18.30
C GLU A 141 -9.98 -1.89 17.80
N ILE A 142 -10.23 -0.82 18.55
CA ILE A 142 -11.21 0.20 18.16
C ILE A 142 -10.60 1.02 17.02
N LEU A 143 -11.16 0.87 15.82
CA LEU A 143 -10.73 1.64 14.64
C LEU A 143 -11.50 2.95 14.54
N ALA A 144 -12.78 2.92 14.92
CA ALA A 144 -13.66 4.07 14.94
C ALA A 144 -14.65 4.00 16.10
N SER A 145 -15.10 5.15 16.56
CA SER A 145 -16.12 5.29 17.61
C SER A 145 -17.11 6.38 17.24
N THR A 146 -18.35 6.17 17.64
CA THR A 146 -19.44 7.15 17.55
C THR A 146 -20.00 7.37 18.95
N PHE A 147 -21.01 8.24 19.07
CA PHE A 147 -21.75 8.37 20.33
C PHE A 147 -22.46 7.07 20.75
N GLU A 148 -22.83 6.20 19.80
CA GLU A 148 -23.67 5.03 20.05
C GLU A 148 -22.86 3.73 20.18
N LYS A 149 -21.77 3.59 19.42
CA LYS A 149 -21.03 2.34 19.31
C LYS A 149 -19.59 2.51 18.82
N ASN A 150 -18.82 1.43 18.96
CA ASN A 150 -17.45 1.28 18.46
C ASN A 150 -17.42 0.32 17.25
N TYR A 151 -16.53 0.62 16.30
CA TYR A 151 -16.24 -0.23 15.15
C TYR A 151 -14.83 -0.79 15.27
N THR A 152 -14.72 -2.11 15.10
CA THR A 152 -13.48 -2.88 15.06
C THR A 152 -13.47 -3.74 13.79
N LEU A 153 -12.43 -4.56 13.59
CA LEU A 153 -12.44 -5.57 12.50
C LEU A 153 -13.48 -6.69 12.71
N ALA A 154 -14.10 -6.80 13.88
CA ALA A 154 -15.13 -7.79 14.16
C ALA A 154 -16.53 -7.40 13.63
N ASN A 155 -16.81 -6.10 13.43
CA ASN A 155 -18.13 -5.60 13.01
C ASN A 155 -18.08 -4.70 11.77
N VAL A 156 -17.19 -5.01 10.81
CA VAL A 156 -17.05 -4.25 9.55
C VAL A 156 -18.35 -4.21 8.73
N GLN A 157 -19.16 -5.29 8.75
CA GLN A 157 -20.46 -5.31 8.08
C GLN A 157 -21.42 -4.26 8.65
N GLU A 158 -21.44 -4.12 9.98
CA GLU A 158 -22.26 -3.12 10.68
C GLU A 158 -21.81 -1.70 10.30
N PHE A 159 -20.49 -1.46 10.27
CA PHE A 159 -19.94 -0.18 9.79
C PHE A 159 -20.46 0.20 8.40
N PHE A 160 -20.42 -0.72 7.42
CA PHE A 160 -20.90 -0.43 6.06
C PHE A 160 -22.42 -0.22 5.98
N HIS A 161 -23.18 -0.89 6.84
CA HIS A 161 -24.61 -0.65 6.97
C HIS A 161 -24.89 0.75 7.53
N ASP A 162 -24.23 1.15 8.61
CA ASP A 162 -24.47 2.42 9.31
C ASP A 162 -24.05 3.65 8.49
N ILE A 163 -23.13 3.50 7.53
CA ILE A 163 -22.76 4.57 6.60
C ILE A 163 -23.61 4.63 5.32
N ASP A 164 -24.69 3.83 5.29
CA ASP A 164 -25.59 3.61 4.15
C ASP A 164 -24.82 3.25 2.85
N TYR A 165 -23.94 2.25 2.96
CA TYR A 165 -23.14 1.77 1.83
C TYR A 165 -22.94 0.25 1.85
N PRO A 166 -24.02 -0.55 1.68
CA PRO A 166 -23.95 -2.01 1.73
C PRO A 166 -23.08 -2.62 0.63
N ILE A 167 -22.92 -1.95 -0.51
CA ILE A 167 -21.99 -2.37 -1.58
C ILE A 167 -20.55 -2.42 -1.05
N GLY A 168 -20.18 -1.55 -0.13
CA GLY A 168 -18.85 -1.54 0.49
C GLY A 168 -18.55 -2.82 1.27
N TRP A 169 -19.55 -3.44 1.87
CA TRP A 169 -19.39 -4.75 2.52
C TRP A 169 -19.07 -5.85 1.50
N GLU A 170 -19.76 -5.86 0.36
CA GLU A 170 -19.47 -6.81 -0.73
C GLU A 170 -18.06 -6.60 -1.30
N GLN A 171 -17.65 -5.34 -1.49
CA GLN A 171 -16.29 -5.00 -1.88
C GLN A 171 -15.27 -5.47 -0.83
N TYR A 172 -15.53 -5.26 0.47
CA TYR A 172 -14.65 -5.65 1.57
C TYR A 172 -14.47 -7.16 1.66
N LYS A 173 -15.54 -7.95 1.55
CA LYS A 173 -15.47 -9.43 1.61
C LYS A 173 -14.52 -10.02 0.57
N VAL A 174 -14.40 -9.38 -0.60
CA VAL A 174 -13.54 -9.84 -1.69
C VAL A 174 -12.16 -9.20 -1.60
N ALA A 175 -12.10 -7.86 -1.65
CA ALA A 175 -10.85 -7.14 -1.87
C ALA A 175 -9.94 -7.13 -0.63
N SER A 176 -10.49 -7.05 0.59
CA SER A 176 -9.65 -6.99 1.80
C SER A 176 -8.86 -8.27 2.04
N GLN A 177 -9.40 -9.42 1.62
CA GLN A 177 -8.76 -10.72 1.75
C GLN A 177 -7.49 -10.84 0.90
N LEU A 178 -7.42 -10.08 -0.20
CA LEU A 178 -6.24 -10.07 -1.08
C LEU A 178 -5.02 -9.42 -0.42
N ASN A 179 -5.23 -8.64 0.66
CA ASN A 179 -4.18 -8.06 1.50
C ASN A 179 -4.09 -8.76 2.88
N GLY A 180 -4.73 -9.93 3.02
CA GLY A 180 -4.74 -10.73 4.24
C GLY A 180 -3.56 -11.69 4.36
N ASN A 181 -3.01 -12.16 3.24
CA ASN A 181 -1.83 -13.02 3.23
C ASN A 181 -0.56 -12.19 2.96
N LEU A 182 0.19 -11.92 4.03
CA LEU A 182 1.43 -11.14 4.02
C LEU A 182 2.69 -12.02 4.00
N GLU A 183 2.60 -13.19 3.36
CA GLU A 183 3.75 -14.05 3.06
C GLU A 183 4.86 -13.28 2.32
N ALA A 184 6.10 -13.57 2.67
CA ALA A 184 7.26 -12.91 2.08
C ALA A 184 7.34 -13.18 0.56
N PRO A 185 7.76 -12.21 -0.26
CA PRO A 185 7.61 -12.28 -1.71
C PRO A 185 8.54 -13.30 -2.42
N GLY A 186 9.50 -13.90 -1.71
CA GLY A 186 10.49 -14.82 -2.29
C GLY A 186 11.51 -14.12 -3.20
N VAL A 187 11.76 -12.82 -3.00
CA VAL A 187 12.77 -12.02 -3.74
C VAL A 187 13.61 -11.18 -2.77
N LYS A 188 14.81 -10.74 -3.18
CA LYS A 188 15.58 -9.73 -2.42
C LYS A 188 14.71 -8.48 -2.33
N ILE A 189 14.51 -7.93 -1.13
CA ILE A 189 13.62 -6.79 -0.94
C ILE A 189 14.27 -5.70 -0.08
N HIS A 190 14.07 -4.45 -0.50
CA HIS A 190 14.46 -3.24 0.22
C HIS A 190 13.18 -2.49 0.59
N CYS A 191 12.83 -2.49 1.88
CA CYS A 191 11.63 -1.82 2.38
C CYS A 191 12.00 -0.47 2.99
N LEU A 192 11.51 0.61 2.39
CA LEU A 192 11.71 1.97 2.85
C LEU A 192 10.34 2.54 3.24
N TYR A 193 10.23 3.14 4.43
CA TYR A 193 9.00 3.77 4.90
C TYR A 193 9.28 4.97 5.79
N GLY A 194 8.34 5.91 5.82
CA GLY A 194 8.39 7.09 6.68
C GLY A 194 8.01 6.77 8.12
N ILE A 195 8.65 7.47 9.07
CA ILE A 195 8.29 7.46 10.50
C ILE A 195 8.36 8.88 11.07
N GLY A 196 7.78 9.09 12.24
CA GLY A 196 7.79 10.34 12.99
C GLY A 196 6.75 11.36 12.52
N ILE A 197 5.75 10.95 11.74
CA ILE A 197 4.68 11.82 11.25
C ILE A 197 3.33 11.34 11.80
N ASP A 198 2.59 12.27 12.40
CA ASP A 198 1.25 12.04 12.92
C ASP A 198 0.35 11.37 11.87
N THR A 199 0.00 10.12 12.13
CA THR A 199 -0.77 9.26 11.24
C THR A 199 -2.03 8.80 11.95
N ALA A 200 -3.18 8.89 11.29
CA ALA A 200 -4.46 8.54 11.90
C ALA A 200 -4.46 7.09 12.39
N GLU A 201 -4.73 6.87 13.67
CA GLU A 201 -4.87 5.54 14.31
C GLU A 201 -6.33 5.22 14.58
N GLN A 202 -7.12 6.21 14.99
CA GLN A 202 -8.54 6.02 15.32
C GLN A 202 -9.36 7.26 14.98
N PHE A 203 -10.65 7.06 14.72
CA PHE A 203 -11.59 8.13 14.41
C PHE A 203 -12.75 8.17 15.40
N ASN A 204 -13.08 9.35 15.93
CA ASN A 204 -14.21 9.54 16.83
C ASN A 204 -15.19 10.57 16.24
N TRP A 205 -16.45 10.19 16.11
CA TRP A 205 -17.54 11.08 15.70
C TRP A 205 -18.44 11.42 16.88
N ALA A 206 -18.65 12.72 17.10
CA ALA A 206 -19.65 13.21 18.04
C ALA A 206 -21.08 12.87 17.58
N LYS A 207 -22.04 12.99 18.49
CA LYS A 207 -23.47 12.75 18.20
C LYS A 207 -23.94 13.61 17.03
N GLY A 208 -24.53 12.98 16.01
CA GLY A 208 -25.03 13.65 14.80
C GLY A 208 -23.98 13.96 13.74
N TYR A 209 -22.71 13.61 13.95
CA TYR A 209 -21.63 13.86 12.97
C TYR A 209 -21.34 12.67 12.06
N PHE A 210 -21.56 11.44 12.54
CA PHE A 210 -21.34 10.24 11.75
C PHE A 210 -22.50 10.02 10.76
N PRO A 211 -22.25 9.64 9.49
CA PRO A 211 -20.94 9.52 8.83
C PRO A 211 -20.53 10.77 8.03
N ASP A 212 -21.37 11.80 7.93
CA ASP A 212 -21.24 12.87 6.92
C ASP A 212 -20.25 13.99 7.27
N TYR A 213 -19.89 14.14 8.54
CA TYR A 213 -18.94 15.14 9.01
C TYR A 213 -17.60 14.51 9.39
N GLN A 214 -16.54 15.31 9.36
CA GLN A 214 -15.19 14.81 9.66
C GLN A 214 -15.04 14.46 11.15
N PRO A 215 -14.37 13.34 11.48
CA PRO A 215 -14.15 12.92 12.85
C PRO A 215 -13.07 13.75 13.57
N TYR A 216 -13.05 13.66 14.89
CA TYR A 216 -11.83 13.85 15.66
C TYR A 216 -10.87 12.69 15.40
N VAL A 217 -9.60 12.99 15.16
CA VAL A 217 -8.59 11.99 14.78
C VAL A 217 -7.62 11.83 15.93
N MET A 218 -7.41 10.59 16.37
CA MET A 218 -6.29 10.24 17.24
C MET A 218 -5.12 9.78 16.37
N TYR A 219 -3.94 10.31 16.67
CA TYR A 219 -2.74 10.10 15.87
C TYR A 219 -1.76 9.17 16.57
N GLY A 220 -1.09 8.34 15.78
CA GLY A 220 0.10 7.58 16.16
C GLY A 220 1.20 7.79 15.12
N ASP A 221 2.16 6.88 15.11
CA ASP A 221 3.36 6.97 14.27
C ASP A 221 3.13 6.41 12.85
N GLY A 222 3.79 7.00 11.86
CA GLY A 222 3.74 6.61 10.45
C GLY A 222 4.29 7.70 9.54
N ASP A 223 3.76 7.74 8.31
CA ASP A 223 4.16 8.70 7.26
C ASP A 223 3.10 9.76 6.92
N GLY A 224 2.05 9.87 7.75
CA GLY A 224 0.87 10.72 7.57
C GLY A 224 -0.31 10.01 6.89
N THR A 225 -0.05 8.90 6.19
CA THR A 225 -1.08 8.09 5.50
C THR A 225 -1.06 6.64 5.98
N VAL A 226 0.11 6.01 6.02
CA VAL A 226 0.31 4.60 6.36
C VAL A 226 0.79 4.49 7.79
N ASN A 227 0.02 3.77 8.61
CA ASN A 227 0.38 3.48 9.99
C ASN A 227 1.70 2.71 10.03
N ARG A 228 2.58 3.04 10.97
CA ARG A 228 3.88 2.38 11.12
C ARG A 228 3.77 0.86 11.20
N LYS A 229 2.81 0.33 11.96
CA LYS A 229 2.55 -1.13 12.05
C LYS A 229 2.27 -1.80 10.71
N SER A 230 1.65 -1.09 9.77
CA SER A 230 1.39 -1.58 8.42
C SER A 230 2.64 -1.52 7.55
N ALA A 231 3.43 -0.44 7.66
CA ALA A 231 4.70 -0.33 6.94
C ALA A 231 5.76 -1.34 7.42
N GLU A 232 5.72 -1.71 8.71
CA GLU A 232 6.68 -2.56 9.39
C GLU A 232 6.49 -4.07 9.20
N VAL A 233 5.47 -4.50 8.45
CA VAL A 233 5.26 -5.93 8.10
C VAL A 233 6.54 -6.58 7.55
N CYS A 234 7.31 -5.82 6.78
CA CYS A 234 8.58 -6.25 6.23
C CYS A 234 9.65 -6.65 7.27
N LEU A 235 9.56 -6.18 8.52
CA LEU A 235 10.44 -6.61 9.62
C LEU A 235 10.22 -8.08 9.98
N GLY A 236 9.03 -8.63 9.71
CA GLY A 236 8.72 -10.05 9.89
C GLY A 236 9.31 -10.95 8.80
N TRP A 237 9.73 -10.39 7.67
CA TRP A 237 10.34 -11.15 6.58
C TRP A 237 11.85 -11.31 6.80
N ASN A 238 12.36 -12.52 6.63
CA ASN A 238 13.76 -12.87 6.81
C ASN A 238 14.13 -14.07 5.91
N LYS A 239 15.42 -14.46 5.90
CA LYS A 239 15.88 -15.55 5.03
C LYS A 239 15.14 -16.88 5.24
N ALA A 240 14.64 -17.16 6.44
CA ALA A 240 13.96 -18.43 6.74
C ALA A 240 12.57 -18.51 6.08
N ASN A 241 11.82 -17.40 6.03
CA ASN A 241 10.48 -17.35 5.44
C ASN A 241 10.43 -16.69 4.03
N ASN A 242 11.53 -16.11 3.55
CA ASN A 242 11.63 -15.43 2.25
C ASN A 242 12.46 -16.23 1.23
N HIS A 243 12.36 -17.57 1.23
CA HIS A 243 13.09 -18.45 0.29
C HIS A 243 14.62 -18.19 0.25
N GLY A 244 15.23 -17.93 1.40
CA GLY A 244 16.66 -17.60 1.50
C GLY A 244 17.05 -16.21 0.99
N LYS A 245 16.10 -15.41 0.47
CA LYS A 245 16.38 -14.10 -0.09
C LYS A 245 16.50 -13.04 1.02
N PRO A 246 17.47 -12.11 0.91
CA PRO A 246 17.69 -11.09 1.92
C PRO A 246 16.57 -10.04 1.94
N VAL A 247 16.30 -9.52 3.14
CA VAL A 247 15.35 -8.45 3.41
C VAL A 247 16.14 -7.33 4.10
N THR A 248 16.01 -6.11 3.60
CA THR A 248 16.59 -4.92 4.23
C THR A 248 15.50 -3.90 4.48
N VAL A 249 15.58 -3.23 5.61
CA VAL A 249 14.52 -2.33 6.09
C VAL A 249 15.15 -1.00 6.48
N HIS A 250 14.52 0.08 6.03
CA HIS A 250 15.00 1.44 6.20
C HIS A 250 13.85 2.35 6.62
N ALA A 251 13.76 2.63 7.92
CA ALA A 251 12.88 3.67 8.43
C ALA A 251 13.50 5.04 8.14
N ILE A 252 12.73 5.96 7.57
CA ILE A 252 13.19 7.28 7.15
C ILE A 252 12.46 8.33 7.98
N PRO A 253 13.13 8.95 8.97
CA PRO A 253 12.52 9.98 9.81
C PRO A 253 11.99 11.15 8.98
N ASN A 254 10.78 11.60 9.30
CA ASN A 254 10.10 12.75 8.70
C ASN A 254 9.89 12.66 7.18
N ALA A 255 9.88 11.45 6.61
CA ALA A 255 9.51 11.25 5.21
C ALA A 255 7.98 11.06 5.08
N GLU A 256 7.28 12.12 4.66
CA GLU A 256 5.84 12.07 4.39
C GLU A 256 5.52 11.12 3.22
N HIS A 257 4.33 10.52 3.24
CA HIS A 257 3.89 9.48 2.30
C HIS A 257 4.19 9.77 0.80
N MET A 258 3.94 10.99 0.35
CA MET A 258 4.28 11.46 -0.99
C MET A 258 5.68 12.08 -1.03
N GLY A 259 6.06 12.79 0.03
CA GLY A 259 7.37 13.42 0.19
C GLY A 259 8.55 12.45 0.12
N ILE A 260 8.37 11.17 0.48
CA ILE A 260 9.41 10.13 0.43
C ILE A 260 9.99 9.97 -0.98
N LEU A 261 9.22 10.22 -2.04
CA LEU A 261 9.68 10.15 -3.44
C LEU A 261 10.73 11.22 -3.77
N GLN A 262 10.78 12.29 -2.98
CA GLN A 262 11.71 13.42 -3.14
C GLN A 262 12.71 13.51 -1.97
N SER A 263 12.59 12.62 -0.97
CA SER A 263 13.44 12.60 0.20
C SER A 263 14.88 12.21 -0.17
N PRO A 264 15.90 13.07 0.09
CA PRO A 264 17.29 12.76 -0.27
C PRO A 264 17.81 11.45 0.35
N PRO A 265 17.52 11.11 1.63
CA PRO A 265 17.83 9.79 2.18
C PRO A 265 17.20 8.63 1.41
N ALA A 266 15.91 8.73 1.08
CA ALA A 266 15.20 7.67 0.34
C ALA A 266 15.79 7.48 -1.05
N ILE A 267 16.02 8.60 -1.75
CA ILE A 267 16.66 8.65 -3.06
C ILE A 267 18.02 7.95 -3.05
N GLU A 268 18.84 8.21 -2.03
CA GLU A 268 20.17 7.63 -1.91
C GLU A 268 20.12 6.12 -1.67
N ILE A 269 19.18 5.65 -0.83
CA ILE A 269 18.96 4.21 -0.61
C ILE A 269 18.48 3.54 -1.89
N VAL A 270 17.52 4.14 -2.61
CA VAL A 270 17.06 3.64 -3.93
C VAL A 270 18.23 3.56 -4.90
N ARG A 271 19.07 4.60 -4.96
CA ARG A 271 20.28 4.59 -5.80
C ARG A 271 21.19 3.43 -5.44
N LYS A 272 21.51 3.25 -4.16
CA LYS A 272 22.35 2.13 -3.70
C LYS A 272 21.74 0.77 -4.04
N ALA A 273 20.43 0.59 -3.85
CA ALA A 273 19.72 -0.63 -4.23
C ALA A 273 19.82 -0.94 -5.73
N LEU A 274 19.68 0.08 -6.59
CA LEU A 274 19.77 -0.05 -8.04
C LEU A 274 21.16 -0.47 -8.54
N TYR A 275 22.23 -0.15 -7.79
CA TYR A 275 23.61 -0.52 -8.11
C TYR A 275 24.14 -1.66 -7.23
N ASP A 276 23.26 -2.36 -6.51
CA ASP A 276 23.60 -3.46 -5.60
C ASP A 276 24.66 -3.10 -4.52
N LEU A 277 24.53 -1.90 -3.96
CA LEU A 277 25.40 -1.35 -2.91
C LEU A 277 24.77 -1.45 -1.50
N LEU A 278 23.75 -2.31 -1.32
CA LEU A 278 23.03 -2.58 -0.08
C LEU A 278 23.08 -4.07 0.31
#